data_AF-A0A6N7HW42-F1
#
_entry.id   AF-A0A6N7HW42-F1
#
_cell.length_a   1.000
_cell.length_b   1.000
_cell.length_c   1.000
_cell.angle_alpha   90.00
_cell.angle_beta   90.00
_cell.angle_gamma   90.00
#
_symmetry.space_group_name_H-M   'P 1'
#
loop_
_entity.id
_entity.type
_entity.pdbx_description
1 polymer ?
#
loop_
_entity_poly.entity_id
_entity_poly.type
_entity_poly.pdbx_seq_one_letter_code
_entity_poly.pdbx_strand_id
1 'polypeptide(L)'
;MDWSRRWFTDLAARSAAATAVTRLVARPGVRVVAASGGWVVIGPTGATTMCGGLGELVAAVRPWGPAVPEFAAESSGRLSVAPREAREGVVLRVDPAGNGPFIVPDEESGLRVLGELAAMPWSLRYYLLGVTGVTAAWGLAGEPLTGPAPDAVVWLEWARQAGEFDAGAVTLTCRLGEGSVLDVEIRAGHVVRAREKVAA
;
A
#
# COMPACT_ATOMS: atom_id res chain seq x y z
N MET A 1 7.15 -6.00 5.54
CA MET A 1 7.76 -5.79 4.21
C MET A 1 7.27 -4.47 3.66
N ASP A 2 8.14 -3.62 3.14
CA ASP A 2 7.71 -2.39 2.47
C ASP A 2 7.26 -2.69 1.03
N TRP A 3 5.95 -2.86 0.85
CA TRP A 3 5.33 -3.11 -0.45
C TRP A 3 5.61 -1.97 -1.44
N SER A 4 5.82 -0.75 -0.93
CA SER A 4 5.89 0.47 -1.73
C SER A 4 7.30 0.82 -2.22
N ARG A 5 8.33 0.12 -1.72
CA ARG A 5 9.75 0.48 -1.84
C ARG A 5 10.19 0.87 -3.24
N ARG A 6 9.69 0.17 -4.27
CA ARG A 6 10.10 0.39 -5.67
C ARG A 6 9.59 1.68 -6.30
N TRP A 7 8.59 2.33 -5.70
CA TRP A 7 8.06 3.62 -6.18
C TRP A 7 8.71 4.82 -5.48
N PHE A 8 9.56 4.57 -4.48
CA PHE A 8 10.28 5.58 -3.69
C PHE A 8 11.80 5.45 -3.84
N THR A 9 12.27 5.07 -5.03
CA THR A 9 13.69 4.78 -5.29
C THR A 9 14.52 6.03 -5.49
N ASP A 10 13.95 7.10 -6.06
CA ASP A 10 14.61 8.39 -6.24
C ASP A 10 14.23 9.42 -5.15
N LEU A 11 15.04 10.48 -5.06
CA LEU A 11 14.86 11.54 -4.07
C LEU A 11 13.56 12.33 -4.30
N ALA A 12 13.11 12.51 -5.55
CA ALA A 12 11.90 13.27 -5.85
C ALA A 12 10.65 12.54 -5.35
N ALA A 13 10.59 11.22 -5.54
CA ALA A 13 9.52 10.39 -5.02
C ALA A 13 9.50 10.38 -3.48
N ARG A 14 10.66 10.29 -2.83
CA ARG A 14 10.75 10.36 -1.37
C ARG A 14 10.34 11.74 -0.84
N SER A 15 10.74 12.81 -1.51
CA SER A 15 10.30 14.17 -1.17
C SER A 15 8.78 14.33 -1.31
N ALA A 16 8.18 13.74 -2.34
CA ALA A 16 6.73 13.76 -2.51
C ALA A 16 5.99 13.06 -1.35
N ALA A 17 6.48 11.89 -0.90
CA ALA A 17 5.93 11.24 0.28
C ALA A 17 6.12 12.07 1.56
N ALA A 18 7.28 12.72 1.73
CA ALA A 18 7.53 13.59 2.89
C ALA A 18 6.54 14.77 2.94
N THR A 19 6.26 15.39 1.79
CA THR A 19 5.26 16.45 1.66
C THR A 19 3.85 15.93 2.00
N ALA A 20 3.44 14.80 1.40
CA ALA A 20 2.14 14.20 1.66
C ALA A 20 1.94 13.87 3.15
N VAL A 21 2.94 13.22 3.78
CA VAL A 21 2.92 12.89 5.21
C VAL A 21 2.83 14.16 6.07
N THR A 22 3.64 15.17 5.77
CA THR A 22 3.63 16.43 6.54
C THR A 22 2.25 17.08 6.51
N ARG A 23 1.56 17.03 5.37
CA ARG A 23 0.18 17.51 5.24
C ARG A 23 -0.80 16.70 6.09
N LEU A 24 -0.76 15.36 6.00
CA LEU A 24 -1.66 14.50 6.77
C LEU A 24 -1.50 14.64 8.29
N VAL A 25 -0.27 14.87 8.75
CA VAL A 25 0.03 15.06 10.17
C VAL A 25 -0.48 16.41 10.67
N ALA A 26 -0.32 17.48 9.87
CA ALA A 26 -0.75 18.85 10.18
C ALA A 26 -0.36 19.38 11.59
N ARG A 27 0.70 18.82 12.20
CA ARG A 27 1.14 19.14 13.56
C ARG A 27 2.38 20.05 13.54
N PRO A 28 2.32 21.25 14.15
CA PRO A 28 3.50 22.08 14.31
C PRO A 28 4.64 21.35 15.05
N GLY A 29 5.86 21.52 14.56
CA GLY A 29 7.06 20.93 15.16
C GLY A 29 7.42 19.54 14.65
N VAL A 30 6.54 18.85 13.92
CA VAL A 30 6.89 17.61 13.20
C VAL A 30 7.46 17.98 11.83
N ARG A 31 8.58 17.36 11.45
CA ARG A 31 9.18 17.52 10.12
C ARG A 31 9.56 16.17 9.54
N VAL A 32 9.37 16.01 8.24
CA VAL A 32 9.82 14.84 7.48
C VAL A 32 10.77 15.31 6.39
N VAL A 33 11.96 14.71 6.33
CA VAL A 33 12.99 15.04 5.36
C VAL A 33 13.34 13.78 4.56
N ALA A 34 13.34 13.87 3.23
CA ALA A 34 13.80 12.79 2.37
C ALA A 34 15.34 12.69 2.39
N ALA A 35 15.86 11.46 2.43
CA ALA A 35 17.29 11.14 2.45
C ALA A 35 17.62 10.05 1.40
N SER A 36 18.91 9.71 1.23
CA SER A 36 19.36 8.71 0.24
C SER A 36 18.83 7.29 0.51
N GLY A 37 18.54 6.95 1.77
CA GLY A 37 18.05 5.63 2.19
C GLY A 37 16.59 5.58 2.65
N GLY A 38 15.82 6.67 2.52
CA GLY A 38 14.46 6.76 3.04
C GLY A 38 14.14 8.15 3.57
N TRP A 39 13.70 8.24 4.82
CA TRP A 39 13.27 9.49 5.45
C TRP A 39 13.85 9.67 6.85
N VAL A 40 13.92 10.92 7.26
CA VAL A 40 14.20 11.34 8.64
C VAL A 40 12.96 12.04 9.17
N VAL A 41 12.40 11.51 10.25
CA VAL A 41 11.31 12.15 10.99
C VAL A 41 11.91 12.87 12.19
N ILE A 42 11.59 14.15 12.34
CA ILE A 42 11.97 14.99 13.47
C ILE A 42 10.71 15.32 14.24
N GLY A 43 10.60 14.83 15.48
CA GLY A 43 9.47 15.07 16.35
C GLY A 43 9.48 16.47 17.00
N PRO A 44 8.40 16.85 17.69
CA PRO A 44 8.26 18.19 18.27
C PRO A 44 9.32 18.55 19.32
N THR A 45 9.93 17.55 19.96
CA THR A 45 11.01 17.71 20.94
C THR A 45 12.41 17.71 20.31
N GLY A 46 12.51 17.60 18.99
CA GLY A 46 13.77 17.46 18.25
C GLY A 46 14.29 16.01 18.17
N ALA A 47 13.61 15.04 18.77
CA ALA A 47 13.95 13.62 18.61
C ALA A 47 13.88 13.19 17.14
N THR A 48 14.86 12.41 16.68
CA THR A 48 14.97 11.99 15.28
C THR A 48 14.75 10.49 15.13
N THR A 49 14.11 10.08 14.04
CA THR A 49 13.88 8.67 13.68
C THR A 49 14.21 8.49 12.20
N MET A 50 15.02 7.47 11.90
CA MET A 50 15.32 7.06 10.52
C MET A 50 14.28 6.04 10.07
N CYS A 51 13.74 6.22 8.87
CA CYS A 51 12.75 5.32 8.28
C CYS A 51 13.24 4.87 6.91
N GLY A 52 13.48 3.56 6.74
CA GLY A 52 13.97 2.97 5.49
C GLY A 52 12.86 2.67 4.47
N GLY A 53 11.59 2.71 4.90
CA GLY A 53 10.43 2.40 4.06
C GLY A 53 9.18 3.19 4.43
N LEU A 54 8.19 3.19 3.55
CA LEU A 54 6.94 3.94 3.75
C LEU A 54 6.21 3.50 5.02
N GLY A 55 6.16 2.19 5.29
CA GLY A 55 5.49 1.67 6.48
C GLY A 55 6.13 2.19 7.77
N GLU A 56 7.46 2.25 7.82
CA GLU A 56 8.19 2.83 8.97
C GLU A 56 7.97 4.34 9.08
N LEU A 57 7.95 5.04 7.95
CA LEU A 57 7.67 6.48 7.92
C LEU A 57 6.29 6.78 8.51
N VAL A 58 5.26 6.11 8.04
CA VAL A 58 3.88 6.27 8.52
C VAL A 58 3.80 5.91 10.01
N ALA A 59 4.36 4.77 10.42
CA ALA A 59 4.35 4.35 11.82
C ALA A 59 5.01 5.38 12.74
N ALA A 60 6.11 6.00 12.31
CA ALA A 60 6.83 7.01 13.08
C ALA A 60 6.03 8.31 13.29
N VAL A 61 5.18 8.70 12.34
CA VAL A 61 4.43 9.96 12.41
C VAL A 61 3.01 9.83 12.95
N ARG A 62 2.44 8.62 12.91
CA ARG A 62 1.07 8.32 13.37
C ARG A 62 0.73 8.85 14.77
N PRO A 63 1.63 8.80 15.78
CA PRO A 63 1.33 9.34 17.10
C PRO A 63 0.97 10.84 17.13
N TRP A 64 1.27 11.59 16.07
CA TRP A 64 0.99 13.03 15.97
C TRP A 64 -0.11 13.37 14.96
N GLY A 65 -0.61 12.40 14.21
CA GLY A 65 -1.67 12.60 13.22
C GLY A 65 -3.04 12.08 13.69
N PRO A 66 -4.06 12.17 12.82
CA PRO A 66 -5.37 11.59 13.09
C PRO A 66 -5.32 10.05 13.08
N ALA A 67 -6.33 9.42 13.69
CA ALA A 67 -6.47 7.96 13.67
C ALA A 67 -6.52 7.42 12.23
N VAL A 68 -7.42 7.97 11.43
CA VAL A 68 -7.51 7.81 9.98
C VAL A 68 -7.67 9.21 9.38
N PRO A 69 -6.73 9.70 8.54
CA PRO A 69 -6.86 10.99 7.91
C PRO A 69 -7.94 10.97 6.83
N GLU A 70 -8.56 12.12 6.58
CA GLU A 70 -9.38 12.30 5.37
C GLU A 70 -8.48 12.28 4.12
N PHE A 71 -8.94 11.63 3.05
CA PHE A 71 -8.20 11.63 1.81
C PHE A 71 -8.39 12.95 1.04
N ALA A 72 -7.34 13.77 1.01
CA ALA A 72 -7.28 14.97 0.17
C ALA A 72 -6.47 14.70 -1.10
N ALA A 73 -7.10 14.83 -2.27
CA ALA A 73 -6.49 14.59 -3.58
C ALA A 73 -5.58 15.76 -4.04
N GLU A 74 -4.65 16.19 -3.20
CA GLU A 74 -3.63 17.17 -3.53
C GLU A 74 -2.42 16.52 -4.18
N SER A 75 -1.69 17.24 -5.04
CA SER A 75 -0.50 16.69 -5.71
C SER A 75 0.76 17.05 -4.93
N SER A 76 1.36 16.09 -4.23
CA SER A 76 2.65 16.27 -3.53
C SER A 76 3.87 16.03 -4.42
N GLY A 77 3.67 15.60 -5.67
CA GLY A 77 4.74 15.34 -6.63
C GLY A 77 4.49 14.07 -7.45
N ARG A 78 5.56 13.30 -7.70
CA ARG A 78 5.51 12.07 -8.50
C ARG A 78 6.07 10.88 -7.74
N LEU A 79 5.68 9.68 -8.15
CA LEU A 79 6.37 8.44 -7.79
C LEU A 79 7.41 8.08 -8.86
N SER A 80 8.38 7.23 -8.50
CA SER A 80 9.26 6.60 -9.48
C SER A 80 8.47 5.55 -10.28
N VAL A 81 8.74 5.44 -11.58
CA VAL A 81 8.23 4.34 -12.40
C VAL A 81 9.15 3.14 -12.21
N ALA A 82 8.63 2.07 -11.61
CA ALA A 82 9.40 0.86 -11.38
C ALA A 82 9.54 0.04 -12.69
N PRO A 83 10.54 -0.84 -12.82
CA PRO A 83 10.58 -1.80 -13.92
C PRO A 83 9.36 -2.71 -13.92
N ARG A 84 9.06 -3.28 -15.10
CA ARG A 84 7.95 -4.20 -15.30
C ARG A 84 8.00 -5.36 -14.29
N GLU A 85 6.83 -5.65 -13.74
CA GLU A 85 6.62 -6.72 -12.77
C GLU A 85 6.90 -8.10 -13.38
N ALA A 86 7.68 -8.92 -12.66
CA ALA A 86 7.99 -10.31 -13.03
C ALA A 86 7.17 -11.33 -12.22
N ARG A 87 6.46 -10.89 -11.17
CA ARG A 87 5.57 -11.73 -10.38
C ARG A 87 4.46 -12.34 -11.23
N GLU A 88 4.02 -13.53 -10.86
CA GLU A 88 2.90 -14.24 -11.46
C GLU A 88 1.58 -13.80 -10.81
N GLY A 89 0.54 -13.64 -11.63
CA GLY A 89 -0.80 -13.32 -11.14
C GLY A 89 -1.57 -14.59 -10.79
N VAL A 90 -2.21 -14.63 -9.62
CA VAL A 90 -2.92 -15.82 -9.12
C VAL A 90 -4.37 -15.52 -8.78
N VAL A 91 -5.25 -16.52 -8.92
CA VAL A 91 -6.65 -16.43 -8.49
C VAL A 91 -6.84 -17.32 -7.28
N LEU A 92 -7.29 -16.74 -6.17
CA LEU A 92 -7.66 -17.48 -4.97
C LEU A 92 -9.09 -17.98 -5.12
N ARG A 93 -9.32 -19.27 -4.89
CA ARG A 93 -10.65 -19.88 -4.90
C ARG A 93 -10.92 -20.55 -3.56
N VAL A 94 -12.05 -20.20 -2.95
CA VAL A 94 -12.61 -20.95 -1.83
C VAL A 94 -13.56 -22.01 -2.40
N ASP A 95 -13.22 -23.28 -2.22
CA ASP A 95 -13.98 -24.43 -2.68
C ASP A 95 -13.71 -25.65 -1.79
N PRO A 96 -14.70 -26.17 -1.05
CA PRO A 96 -14.51 -27.29 -0.12
C PRO A 96 -14.12 -28.60 -0.82
N ALA A 97 -14.39 -28.74 -2.12
CA ALA A 97 -14.07 -29.94 -2.90
C ALA A 97 -12.85 -29.77 -3.82
N GLY A 98 -12.32 -28.55 -3.92
CA GLY A 98 -11.23 -28.23 -4.84
C GLY A 98 -9.85 -28.60 -4.30
N ASN A 99 -8.87 -28.74 -5.19
CA ASN A 99 -7.47 -28.98 -4.84
C ASN A 99 -6.55 -28.17 -5.75
N GLY A 100 -5.58 -27.48 -5.15
CA GLY A 100 -4.60 -26.67 -5.86
C GLY A 100 -3.89 -25.68 -4.93
N PRO A 101 -2.77 -25.06 -5.38
CA PRO A 101 -1.96 -24.19 -4.53
C PRO A 101 -2.68 -22.90 -4.08
N PHE A 102 -3.74 -22.50 -4.79
CA PHE A 102 -4.57 -21.34 -4.48
C PHE A 102 -6.06 -21.71 -4.37
N ILE A 103 -6.33 -22.98 -4.07
CA ILE A 103 -7.69 -23.44 -3.77
C ILE A 103 -7.71 -23.86 -2.30
N VAL A 104 -8.58 -23.22 -1.52
CA VAL A 104 -8.67 -23.41 -0.07
C VAL A 104 -10.08 -23.87 0.30
N PRO A 105 -10.24 -24.64 1.38
CA PRO A 105 -11.53 -25.25 1.72
C PRO A 105 -12.56 -24.26 2.25
N ASP A 106 -12.13 -23.15 2.84
CA ASP A 106 -12.97 -22.18 3.54
C ASP A 106 -12.38 -20.76 3.52
N GLU A 107 -13.19 -19.78 3.95
CA GLU A 107 -12.81 -18.36 3.99
C GLU A 107 -11.68 -18.07 5.00
N GLU A 108 -11.61 -18.79 6.12
CA GLU A 108 -10.54 -18.64 7.13
C GLU A 108 -9.18 -19.01 6.53
N SER A 109 -9.12 -20.12 5.80
CA SER A 109 -7.95 -20.53 5.03
C SER A 109 -7.62 -19.52 3.94
N GLY A 110 -8.63 -18.89 3.33
CA GLY A 110 -8.46 -17.78 2.40
C GLY A 110 -7.72 -16.59 3.02
N LEU A 111 -8.13 -16.14 4.20
CA LEU A 111 -7.46 -15.06 4.93
C LEU A 111 -5.98 -15.39 5.21
N ARG A 112 -5.68 -16.63 5.60
CA ARG A 112 -4.28 -17.08 5.80
C ARG A 112 -3.47 -16.96 4.51
N VAL A 113 -4.02 -17.38 3.37
CA VAL A 113 -3.34 -17.26 2.06
C VAL A 113 -3.14 -15.79 1.66
N LEU A 114 -4.08 -14.88 1.96
CA LEU A 114 -3.86 -13.45 1.72
C LEU A 114 -2.69 -12.90 2.54
N GLY A 115 -2.59 -13.31 3.81
CA GLY A 115 -1.45 -12.96 4.67
C GLY A 115 -0.12 -13.49 4.13
N GLU A 116 -0.11 -14.74 3.64
CA GLU A 116 1.07 -15.33 3.00
C GLU A 116 1.45 -14.59 1.72
N LEU A 117 0.49 -14.29 0.84
CA LEU A 117 0.71 -13.53 -0.40
C LEU A 117 1.30 -12.14 -0.15
N ALA A 118 0.93 -11.49 0.95
CA ALA A 118 1.48 -10.19 1.35
C ALA A 118 2.86 -10.30 2.04
N ALA A 119 3.30 -11.50 2.40
CA ALA A 119 4.54 -11.75 3.12
C ALA A 119 5.63 -12.36 2.23
N MET A 120 6.88 -12.19 2.67
CA MET A 120 8.02 -12.86 2.04
C MET A 120 7.96 -14.38 2.31
N PRO A 121 8.34 -15.24 1.34
CA PRO A 121 8.84 -14.89 0.00
C PRO A 121 7.76 -14.73 -1.07
N TRP A 122 6.49 -15.02 -0.77
CA TRP A 122 5.42 -15.11 -1.76
C TRP A 122 5.11 -13.78 -2.42
N SER A 123 5.19 -12.68 -1.68
CA SER A 123 5.04 -11.32 -2.17
C SER A 123 6.04 -10.92 -3.26
N LEU A 124 7.16 -11.64 -3.40
CA LEU A 124 8.13 -11.49 -4.50
C LEU A 124 7.85 -12.38 -5.70
N ARG A 125 6.94 -13.35 -5.59
CA ARG A 125 6.65 -14.35 -6.63
C ARG A 125 5.26 -14.19 -7.21
N TYR A 126 4.30 -13.79 -6.37
CA TYR A 126 2.88 -13.78 -6.70
C TYR A 126 2.23 -12.44 -6.38
N TYR A 127 1.13 -12.15 -7.06
CA TYR A 127 0.15 -11.13 -6.68
C TYR A 127 -1.26 -11.63 -7.02
N LEU A 128 -2.26 -11.09 -6.33
CA LEU A 128 -3.65 -11.49 -6.49
C LEU A 128 -4.30 -10.84 -7.72
N LEU A 129 -4.83 -11.66 -8.63
CA LEU A 129 -5.67 -11.25 -9.76
C LEU A 129 -7.16 -11.23 -9.41
N GLY A 130 -7.59 -12.09 -8.49
CA GLY A 130 -8.99 -12.16 -8.10
C GLY A 130 -9.24 -13.20 -7.01
N VAL A 131 -10.44 -13.12 -6.43
CA VAL A 131 -10.94 -14.04 -5.40
C VAL A 131 -12.29 -14.57 -5.86
N THR A 132 -12.55 -15.85 -5.65
CA THR A 132 -13.83 -16.48 -5.96
C THR A 132 -14.27 -17.40 -4.83
N GLY A 133 -15.58 -17.62 -4.70
CA GLY A 133 -16.15 -18.49 -3.65
C GLY A 133 -16.19 -17.86 -2.25
N VAL A 134 -15.97 -16.55 -2.13
CA VAL A 134 -15.98 -15.81 -0.86
C VAL A 134 -17.20 -14.90 -0.79
N THR A 135 -17.87 -14.91 0.37
CA THR A 135 -19.04 -14.09 0.68
C THR A 135 -18.73 -12.93 1.60
N ALA A 136 -17.67 -13.02 2.41
CA ALA A 136 -17.21 -11.92 3.25
C ALA A 136 -16.71 -10.71 2.42
N ALA A 137 -16.82 -9.52 3.01
CA ALA A 137 -16.53 -8.25 2.35
C ALA A 137 -15.09 -8.16 1.79
N TRP A 138 -14.10 -8.78 2.45
CA TRP A 138 -12.73 -8.85 1.95
C TRP A 138 -12.59 -9.61 0.62
N GLY A 139 -13.55 -10.47 0.25
CA GLY A 139 -13.55 -11.22 -1.00
C GLY A 139 -14.34 -10.56 -2.14
N LEU A 140 -15.08 -9.48 -1.85
CA LEU A 140 -15.87 -8.74 -2.83
C LEU A 140 -15.02 -7.77 -3.66
N ALA A 141 -15.64 -7.07 -4.63
CA ALA A 141 -14.95 -5.99 -5.33
C ALA A 141 -14.47 -4.93 -4.32
N GLY A 142 -13.21 -4.52 -4.43
CA GLY A 142 -12.66 -3.50 -3.54
C GLY A 142 -13.23 -2.12 -3.85
N GLU A 143 -13.37 -1.29 -2.82
CA GLU A 143 -13.76 0.10 -2.98
C GLU A 143 -12.71 0.83 -3.85
N PRO A 144 -13.11 1.53 -4.91
CA PRO A 144 -12.17 2.24 -5.77
C PRO A 144 -11.68 3.53 -5.12
N LEU A 145 -10.36 3.69 -5.06
CA LEU A 145 -9.66 4.90 -4.67
C LEU A 145 -8.87 5.44 -5.86
N THR A 146 -8.96 6.75 -6.10
CA THR A 146 -8.21 7.44 -7.14
C THR A 146 -7.66 8.76 -6.63
N GLY A 147 -6.46 9.14 -7.05
CA GLY A 147 -5.90 10.45 -6.78
C GLY A 147 -4.42 10.54 -7.16
N PRO A 148 -3.75 11.65 -6.80
CA PRO A 148 -2.32 11.82 -7.03
C PRO A 148 -1.51 10.72 -6.35
N ALA A 149 -0.56 10.13 -7.08
CA ALA A 149 0.01 8.85 -6.70
C ALA A 149 0.74 8.85 -5.34
N PRO A 150 1.61 9.83 -5.01
CA PRO A 150 2.27 9.85 -3.70
C PRO A 150 1.27 9.98 -2.55
N ASP A 151 0.31 10.91 -2.68
CA ASP A 151 -0.69 11.21 -1.66
C ASP A 151 -1.61 10.03 -1.40
N ALA A 152 -2.09 9.39 -2.47
CA ALA A 152 -2.92 8.20 -2.37
C ALA A 152 -2.17 7.01 -1.75
N VAL A 153 -0.89 6.80 -2.11
CA VAL A 153 -0.07 5.71 -1.55
C VAL A 153 0.22 5.94 -0.06
N VAL A 154 0.55 7.18 0.34
CA VAL A 154 0.79 7.54 1.74
C VAL A 154 -0.49 7.39 2.56
N TRP A 155 -1.61 7.92 2.06
CA TRP A 155 -2.91 7.79 2.73
C TRP A 155 -3.31 6.32 2.89
N LEU A 156 -3.16 5.52 1.82
CA LEU A 156 -3.51 4.11 1.81
C LEU A 156 -2.70 3.32 2.85
N GLU A 157 -1.40 3.58 2.97
CA GLU A 157 -0.57 2.95 4.02
C GLU A 157 -0.99 3.40 5.43
N TRP A 158 -1.37 4.66 5.60
CA TRP A 158 -1.88 5.16 6.88
C TRP A 158 -3.17 4.46 7.28
N ALA A 159 -4.18 4.46 6.40
CA ALA A 159 -5.47 3.83 6.63
C ALA A 159 -5.30 2.31 6.89
N ARG A 160 -4.42 1.65 6.12
CA ARG A 160 -4.08 0.24 6.33
C ARG A 160 -3.50 -0.02 7.73
N GLN A 161 -2.54 0.79 8.18
CA GLN A 161 -1.97 0.65 9.54
C GLN A 161 -2.95 1.02 10.66
N ALA A 162 -4.02 1.75 10.34
CA ALA A 162 -5.10 2.08 11.25
C ALA A 162 -6.19 1.01 11.33
N GLY A 163 -6.11 -0.05 10.51
CA GLY A 163 -7.07 -1.15 10.49
C GLY A 163 -8.31 -0.87 9.65
N GLU A 164 -8.33 0.22 8.87
CA GLU A 164 -9.50 0.62 8.05
C GLU A 164 -9.95 -0.48 7.08
N PHE A 165 -9.02 -1.35 6.65
CA PHE A 165 -9.25 -2.38 5.64
C PHE A 165 -9.25 -3.80 6.20
N ASP A 166 -9.30 -4.00 7.52
CA ASP A 166 -9.16 -5.33 8.16
C ASP A 166 -10.32 -6.27 7.83
N ALA A 167 -11.52 -5.72 7.58
CA ALA A 167 -12.69 -6.50 7.19
C ALA A 167 -13.05 -6.39 5.70
N GLY A 168 -12.37 -5.52 4.95
CA GLY A 168 -12.79 -5.06 3.62
C GLY A 168 -11.73 -5.22 2.53
N ALA A 169 -12.02 -4.60 1.39
CA ALA A 169 -11.12 -4.53 0.26
C ALA A 169 -11.12 -3.12 -0.34
N VAL A 170 -9.94 -2.63 -0.73
CA VAL A 170 -9.77 -1.33 -1.42
C VAL A 170 -8.84 -1.51 -2.60
N THR A 171 -9.15 -0.83 -3.70
CA THR A 171 -8.33 -0.80 -4.91
C THR A 171 -7.90 0.62 -5.22
N LEU A 172 -6.61 0.87 -5.35
CA LEU A 172 -6.07 2.16 -5.79
C LEU A 172 -5.61 2.04 -7.23
N THR A 173 -6.10 2.95 -8.09
CA THR A 173 -5.51 3.20 -9.41
C THR A 173 -5.08 4.67 -9.52
N CYS A 174 -3.80 4.91 -9.76
CA CYS A 174 -3.27 6.26 -9.93
C CYS A 174 -2.22 6.34 -11.05
N ARG A 175 -2.09 7.49 -11.70
CA ARG A 175 -1.12 7.69 -12.80
C ARG A 175 0.29 7.81 -12.24
N LEU A 176 1.24 7.11 -12.85
CA LEU A 176 2.67 7.23 -12.56
C LEU A 176 3.39 8.17 -13.54
N GLY A 177 2.87 8.30 -14.76
CA GLY A 177 3.43 9.11 -15.83
C GLY A 177 2.62 8.96 -17.12
N GLU A 178 3.23 9.29 -18.25
CA GLU A 178 2.64 9.04 -19.58
C GLU A 178 2.60 7.53 -19.85
N GLY A 179 1.39 6.96 -19.95
CA GLY A 179 1.19 5.56 -20.34
C GLY A 179 1.29 4.52 -19.22
N SER A 180 1.57 4.91 -17.98
CA SER A 180 1.70 3.98 -16.84
C SER A 180 0.80 4.35 -15.67
N VAL A 181 0.18 3.34 -15.05
CA VAL A 181 -0.59 3.50 -13.83
C VAL A 181 -0.14 2.49 -12.76
N LEU A 182 -0.19 2.93 -11.51
CA LEU A 182 -0.05 2.10 -10.33
C LEU A 182 -1.42 1.49 -9.99
N ASP A 183 -1.43 0.19 -9.75
CA ASP A 183 -2.57 -0.63 -9.39
C ASP A 183 -2.26 -1.36 -8.08
N VAL A 184 -2.92 -0.95 -7.00
CA VAL A 184 -2.76 -1.53 -5.65
C VAL A 184 -4.10 -2.10 -5.20
N GLU A 185 -4.05 -3.24 -4.52
CA GLU A 185 -5.20 -3.88 -3.90
C GLU A 185 -4.82 -4.31 -2.49
N ILE A 186 -5.64 -3.89 -1.53
CA ILE A 186 -5.58 -4.33 -0.14
C ILE A 186 -6.85 -5.15 0.15
N ARG A 187 -6.68 -6.30 0.78
CA ARG A 187 -7.77 -7.13 1.27
C ARG A 187 -7.46 -7.59 2.68
N ALA A 188 -8.41 -7.44 3.61
CA ALA A 188 -8.24 -7.80 5.01
C ALA A 188 -6.91 -7.27 5.62
N GLY A 189 -6.61 -5.99 5.38
CA GLY A 189 -5.39 -5.33 5.86
C GLY A 189 -4.08 -5.71 5.13
N HIS A 190 -4.13 -6.67 4.19
CA HIS A 190 -2.98 -7.19 3.45
C HIS A 190 -2.85 -6.57 2.06
N VAL A 191 -1.65 -6.09 1.70
CA VAL A 191 -1.34 -5.63 0.34
C VAL A 191 -1.08 -6.85 -0.55
N VAL A 192 -2.10 -7.25 -1.32
CA VAL A 192 -2.12 -8.49 -2.11
C VAL A 192 -1.84 -8.25 -3.60
N ARG A 193 -1.99 -7.01 -4.06
CA ARG A 193 -1.49 -6.54 -5.36
C ARG A 193 -0.93 -5.14 -5.18
N ALA A 194 0.20 -4.88 -5.82
CA ALA A 194 0.72 -3.53 -5.96
C ALA A 194 1.64 -3.59 -7.17
N ARG A 195 1.26 -3.05 -8.33
CA ARG A 195 2.01 -3.19 -9.60
C ARG A 195 1.84 -2.00 -10.53
N GLU A 196 2.82 -1.83 -11.41
CA GLU A 196 2.64 -1.00 -12.60
C GLU A 196 1.85 -1.79 -13.66
N LYS A 197 0.92 -1.12 -14.35
CA LYS A 197 0.29 -1.60 -15.58
C LYS A 197 0.30 -0.49 -16.64
N VAL A 198 0.30 -0.89 -17.90
CA VAL A 198 0.12 0.05 -19.02
C VAL A 198 -1.28 0.66 -18.92
N ALA A 199 -1.38 1.98 -19.11
CA ALA A 199 -2.65 2.67 -19.23
C ALA A 199 -3.36 2.18 -20.50
N ALA A 200 -4.59 1.70 -20.35
CA ALA A 200 -5.45 1.34 -21.47
C ALA A 200 -5.89 2.57 -22.27
#